data_AF-A0A135LAU5-F1
#
_entry.id   AF-A0A135LAU5-F1
#
_cell.length_a   1.000
_cell.length_b   1.000
_cell.length_c   1.000
_cell.angle_alpha   90.00
_cell.angle_beta   90.00
_cell.angle_gamma   90.00
#
_symmetry.space_group_name_H-M   'P 1'
#
loop_
_entity.id
_entity.type
_entity.pdbx_description
1 polymer ?
#
loop_
_entity_poly.entity_id
_entity_poly.type
_entity_poly.pdbx_seq_one_letter_code
_entity_poly.pdbx_strand_id
1 'polypeptide(L)'
;MASVTASQLQRFNALRCPERDASGRRNHYHFAVKALPGVPGEAVFFANPYNNHHECEGRSTISPLSPDAQARIIVPLLLEAFVNRFDEPGIIPQMGSNMEPFAPFTWSTTDENLAQAVSHRCQEIGIRRELCDVAVTTAEELRSAEACWTKWSNALVEAMAMFDLPDSGVENVGMSCENCGFTPSMDKPLHPCSQCLQVTYCSRECQTENAEAHGRVCAPDID
;
A
#
# COMPACT_ATOMS: atom_id res chain seq x y z
N MET A 1 -7.08 6.45 10.31
CA MET A 1 -6.69 6.95 8.97
C MET A 1 -5.18 6.79 8.77
N ALA A 2 -4.70 5.79 7.99
CA ALA A 2 -3.29 5.38 7.87
C ALA A 2 -2.26 6.52 8.07
N SER A 3 -1.61 6.57 9.23
CA SER A 3 -0.62 7.57 9.61
C SER A 3 0.75 7.02 9.27
N VAL A 4 1.48 7.76 8.43
CA VAL A 4 2.87 7.46 8.11
C VAL A 4 3.70 7.70 9.37
N THR A 5 4.42 6.69 9.83
CA THR A 5 5.32 6.88 10.99
C THR A 5 6.49 7.77 10.59
N ALA A 6 7.02 8.56 11.52
CA ALA A 6 8.19 9.40 11.26
C ALA A 6 9.40 8.56 10.78
N SER A 7 9.55 7.35 11.30
CA SER A 7 10.57 6.38 10.89
C SER A 7 10.39 5.92 9.44
N GLN A 8 9.17 5.55 9.04
CA GLN A 8 8.87 5.13 7.67
C GLN A 8 9.14 6.24 6.66
N LEU A 9 8.69 7.47 6.97
CA LEU A 9 8.95 8.64 6.14
C LEU A 9 10.45 8.91 6.00
N GLN A 10 11.20 8.88 7.10
CA GLN A 10 12.65 9.09 7.10
C GLN A 10 13.35 8.04 6.23
N ARG A 11 12.97 6.77 6.35
CA ARG A 11 13.51 5.68 5.53
C ARG A 11 13.20 5.89 4.05
N PHE A 12 11.96 6.25 3.70
CA PHE A 12 11.58 6.50 2.31
C PHE A 12 12.36 7.67 1.71
N ASN A 13 12.45 8.79 2.43
CA ASN A 13 13.19 9.97 1.98
C ASN A 13 14.70 9.72 1.88
N ALA A 14 15.24 8.72 2.59
CA ALA A 14 16.64 8.29 2.48
C ALA A 14 16.90 7.37 1.27
N LEU A 15 15.86 6.81 0.64
CA LEU A 15 16.03 5.95 -0.54
C LEU A 15 16.65 6.74 -1.70
N ARG A 16 17.52 6.05 -2.45
CA ARG A 16 18.04 6.56 -3.72
C ARG A 16 16.89 6.70 -4.70
N CYS A 17 16.99 7.69 -5.57
CA CYS A 17 15.95 8.02 -6.55
C CYS A 17 16.59 8.12 -7.95
N PRO A 18 17.06 7.02 -8.54
CA PRO A 18 17.72 7.05 -9.84
C PRO A 18 16.68 7.28 -10.94
N GLU A 19 16.99 8.10 -11.95
CA GLU A 19 16.09 8.30 -13.10
C GLU A 19 15.85 7.01 -13.91
N ARG A 20 16.85 6.11 -13.90
CA ARG A 20 16.82 4.83 -14.61
C ARG A 20 17.25 3.69 -13.70
N ASP A 21 16.67 2.51 -13.93
CA ASP A 21 17.09 1.28 -13.26
C ASP A 21 18.44 0.78 -13.80
N ALA A 22 18.97 -0.30 -13.20
CA ALA A 22 20.24 -0.91 -13.60
C ALA A 22 20.27 -1.41 -15.07
N SER A 23 19.10 -1.59 -15.69
CA SER A 23 18.95 -1.96 -17.10
C SER A 23 18.73 -0.76 -18.02
N GLY A 24 18.82 0.47 -17.50
CA GLY A 24 18.62 1.70 -18.25
C GLY A 24 17.15 2.04 -18.54
N ARG A 25 16.18 1.30 -17.97
CA ARG A 25 14.75 1.58 -18.15
C ARG A 25 14.32 2.69 -17.19
N ARG A 26 13.27 3.45 -17.56
CA ARG A 26 12.82 4.58 -16.74
C ARG A 26 12.32 4.08 -15.39
N ASN A 27 12.72 4.77 -14.31
CA ASN A 27 12.20 4.55 -12.98
C ASN A 27 10.89 5.33 -12.78
N HIS A 28 9.85 4.89 -13.48
CA HIS A 28 8.52 5.51 -13.44
C HIS A 28 7.50 4.47 -13.01
N TYR A 29 6.59 4.84 -12.10
CA TYR A 29 5.52 3.96 -11.63
C TYR A 29 4.14 4.55 -11.89
N HIS A 30 3.27 3.77 -12.51
CA HIS A 30 1.84 4.02 -12.51
C HIS A 30 1.23 3.37 -11.27
N PHE A 31 0.32 4.04 -10.57
CA PHE A 31 -0.50 3.41 -9.52
C PHE A 31 -2.00 3.63 -9.76
N ALA A 32 -2.78 2.63 -9.35
CA ALA A 32 -4.24 2.63 -9.42
C ALA A 32 -4.85 1.82 -8.27
N VAL A 33 -6.05 2.23 -7.86
CA VAL A 33 -6.89 1.42 -6.97
C VAL A 33 -7.56 0.33 -7.80
N LYS A 34 -7.44 -0.93 -7.36
CA LYS A 34 -7.97 -2.10 -8.06
C LYS A 34 -8.71 -3.01 -7.09
N ALA A 35 -9.90 -3.48 -7.50
CA ALA A 35 -10.61 -4.52 -6.78
C ALA A 35 -9.80 -5.83 -6.82
N LEU A 36 -9.68 -6.50 -5.68
CA LEU A 36 -8.95 -7.76 -5.63
C LEU A 36 -9.81 -8.90 -6.22
N PRO A 37 -9.25 -9.72 -7.14
CA PRO A 37 -9.97 -10.85 -7.72
C PRO A 37 -10.35 -11.89 -6.66
N GLY A 38 -11.62 -12.28 -6.64
CA GLY A 38 -12.09 -13.39 -5.80
C GLY A 38 -12.10 -13.12 -4.29
N VAL A 39 -11.74 -11.92 -3.83
CA VAL A 39 -11.79 -11.55 -2.41
C VAL A 39 -12.36 -10.13 -2.22
N PRO A 40 -13.06 -9.85 -1.12
CA PRO A 40 -13.54 -8.49 -0.87
C PRO A 40 -12.42 -7.51 -0.58
N GLY A 41 -12.60 -6.27 -1.06
CA GLY A 41 -11.68 -5.15 -0.86
C GLY A 41 -10.93 -4.75 -2.14
N GLU A 42 -10.23 -3.63 -2.03
CA GLU A 42 -9.43 -3.02 -3.07
C GLU A 42 -8.02 -2.81 -2.56
N ALA A 43 -7.06 -2.84 -3.48
CA ALA A 43 -5.66 -2.62 -3.19
C ALA A 43 -5.11 -1.52 -4.10
N VAL A 44 -4.02 -0.92 -3.65
CA VAL A 44 -3.22 -0.01 -4.48
C VAL A 44 -2.27 -0.87 -5.28
N PHE A 45 -2.60 -1.06 -6.56
CA PHE A 45 -1.70 -1.68 -7.51
C PHE A 45 -0.78 -0.63 -8.10
N PHE A 46 0.52 -0.92 -8.19
CA PHE A 46 1.47 -0.04 -8.85
C PHE A 46 2.43 -0.86 -9.70
N ALA A 47 2.72 -0.35 -10.88
CA ALA A 47 3.54 -1.02 -11.87
C ALA A 47 4.45 -0.03 -12.57
N ASN A 48 5.65 -0.48 -12.91
CA ASN A 48 6.53 0.24 -13.81
C ASN A 48 6.27 -0.21 -15.26
N PRO A 49 5.66 0.66 -16.10
CA PRO A 49 5.28 0.33 -17.47
C PRO A 49 6.45 -0.08 -18.39
N TYR A 50 7.68 0.27 -18.00
CA TYR A 50 8.87 0.10 -18.81
C TYR A 50 9.63 -1.18 -18.51
N ASN A 51 9.41 -1.78 -17.34
CA ASN A 51 10.11 -3.00 -16.95
C ASN A 51 9.24 -4.15 -16.43
N ASN A 52 7.92 -3.98 -16.43
CA ASN A 52 6.92 -4.95 -15.95
C ASN A 52 7.01 -5.29 -14.46
N HIS A 53 7.81 -4.55 -13.70
CA HIS A 53 7.78 -4.64 -12.25
C HIS A 53 6.42 -4.15 -11.76
N HIS A 54 5.78 -4.88 -10.85
CA HIS A 54 4.47 -4.53 -10.34
C HIS A 54 4.25 -5.16 -8.97
N GLU A 55 3.41 -4.51 -8.18
CA GLU A 55 3.18 -4.83 -6.78
C GLU A 55 1.80 -4.33 -6.36
N CYS A 56 1.33 -4.81 -5.21
CA CYS A 56 -0.03 -4.59 -4.74
C CYS A 56 -0.03 -4.45 -3.22
N GLU A 57 -0.57 -3.34 -2.71
CA GLU A 57 -0.60 -3.06 -1.27
C GLU A 57 -2.00 -2.76 -0.75
N GLY A 58 -2.26 -3.24 0.46
CA GLY A 58 -3.51 -3.02 1.20
C GLY A 58 -4.68 -3.93 0.78
N ARG A 59 -5.77 -3.82 1.53
CA ARG A 59 -7.06 -4.45 1.27
C ARG A 59 -8.17 -3.67 1.97
N SER A 60 -8.75 -2.71 1.25
CA SER A 60 -9.60 -1.65 1.78
C SER A 60 -10.71 -1.24 0.84
N THR A 61 -11.69 -0.49 1.35
CA THR A 61 -12.65 0.22 0.51
C THR A 61 -12.11 1.64 0.24
N ILE A 62 -11.61 1.87 -0.97
CA ILE A 62 -10.90 3.11 -1.35
C ILE A 62 -11.70 3.88 -2.40
N SER A 63 -12.15 3.24 -3.48
CA SER A 63 -12.80 3.90 -4.63
C SER A 63 -14.03 4.75 -4.28
N PRO A 64 -14.88 4.40 -3.29
CA PRO A 64 -16.03 5.24 -2.92
C PRO A 64 -15.66 6.54 -2.20
N LEU A 65 -14.41 6.69 -1.74
CA LEU A 65 -13.97 7.84 -0.96
C LEU A 65 -13.67 9.05 -1.87
N SER A 66 -13.68 10.26 -1.29
CA SER A 66 -13.19 11.45 -1.98
C SER A 66 -11.69 11.34 -2.30
N PRO A 67 -11.17 12.04 -3.33
CA PRO A 67 -9.74 12.00 -3.67
C PRO A 67 -8.80 12.28 -2.49
N ASP A 68 -9.13 13.24 -1.62
CA ASP A 68 -8.33 13.53 -0.42
C ASP A 68 -8.33 12.37 0.60
N ALA A 69 -9.48 11.72 0.77
CA ALA A 69 -9.60 10.56 1.64
C ALA A 69 -8.87 9.34 1.06
N GLN A 70 -8.93 9.15 -0.26
CA GLN A 70 -8.13 8.14 -0.96
C GLN A 70 -6.63 8.40 -0.79
N ALA A 71 -6.18 9.64 -0.98
CA ALA A 71 -4.78 10.01 -0.84
C ALA A 71 -4.22 9.72 0.57
N ARG A 72 -5.04 9.91 1.62
CA ARG A 72 -4.67 9.55 3.00
C ARG A 72 -4.44 8.05 3.21
N ILE A 73 -5.03 7.20 2.38
CA ILE A 73 -4.83 5.74 2.42
C ILE A 73 -3.70 5.33 1.47
N ILE A 74 -3.71 5.87 0.25
CA ILE A 74 -2.78 5.51 -0.82
C ILE A 74 -1.33 5.87 -0.47
N VAL A 75 -1.07 7.08 0.04
CA VAL A 75 0.31 7.52 0.30
C VAL A 75 1.04 6.60 1.29
N PRO A 76 0.48 6.25 2.47
CA PRO A 76 1.08 5.27 3.35
C PRO A 76 1.37 3.90 2.68
N LEU A 77 0.45 3.40 1.86
CA LEU A 77 0.63 2.13 1.15
C LEU A 77 1.75 2.21 0.11
N LEU A 78 1.87 3.33 -0.61
CA LEU A 78 3.00 3.58 -1.51
C LEU A 78 4.34 3.63 -0.75
N LEU A 79 4.38 4.32 0.39
CA LEU A 79 5.60 4.37 1.21
C LEU A 79 5.99 2.99 1.73
N GLU A 80 5.01 2.22 2.19
CA GLU A 80 5.18 0.86 2.68
C GLU A 80 5.87 -0.03 1.64
N ALA A 81 5.34 -0.04 0.41
CA ALA A 81 5.87 -0.80 -0.70
C ALA A 81 7.37 -0.59 -0.93
N PHE A 82 7.81 0.67 -0.96
CA PHE A 82 9.21 0.99 -1.27
C PHE A 82 10.14 0.85 -0.05
N VAL A 83 9.63 1.03 1.17
CA VAL A 83 10.45 1.03 2.40
C VAL A 83 10.68 -0.36 2.94
N ASN A 84 9.63 -1.18 3.06
CA ASN A 84 9.71 -2.45 3.77
C ASN A 84 10.13 -3.62 2.91
N ARG A 85 10.44 -3.35 1.63
CA ARG A 85 10.84 -4.33 0.62
C ARG A 85 9.78 -5.41 0.42
N PHE A 86 9.80 -5.93 -0.79
CA PHE A 86 9.03 -7.06 -1.26
C PHE A 86 9.51 -8.41 -0.65
N ASP A 87 10.01 -8.39 0.59
CA ASP A 87 10.92 -9.40 1.19
C ASP A 87 10.23 -10.38 2.19
N GLU A 88 8.91 -10.43 2.28
CA GLU A 88 8.25 -11.54 3.01
C GLU A 88 8.32 -12.80 2.14
N PRO A 89 8.85 -13.94 2.60
CA PRO A 89 8.99 -15.18 1.82
C PRO A 89 7.61 -15.83 1.54
N GLY A 90 6.81 -15.20 0.69
CA GLY A 90 5.56 -15.73 0.17
C GLY A 90 5.75 -16.71 -0.99
N ILE A 91 4.70 -17.50 -1.23
CA ILE A 91 4.60 -18.52 -2.29
C ILE A 91 4.54 -17.87 -3.70
N ILE A 92 4.34 -16.55 -3.77
CA ILE A 92 4.17 -15.76 -4.99
C ILE A 92 5.54 -15.22 -5.44
N PRO A 93 5.90 -15.26 -6.74
CA PRO A 93 7.22 -14.87 -7.25
C PRO A 93 7.56 -13.42 -6.90
N GLN A 94 8.56 -13.23 -6.04
CA GLN A 94 9.06 -11.93 -5.61
C GLN A 94 10.06 -11.32 -6.57
N MET A 95 10.20 -9.99 -6.48
CA MET A 95 11.41 -9.29 -6.90
C MET A 95 12.66 -10.05 -6.43
N GLY A 96 13.63 -10.22 -7.32
CA GLY A 96 14.89 -10.89 -6.99
C GLY A 96 15.55 -10.23 -5.79
N SER A 97 15.88 -11.05 -4.79
CA SER A 97 16.46 -10.76 -3.46
C SER A 97 17.78 -9.95 -3.43
N ASN A 98 18.18 -9.32 -4.54
CA ASN A 98 19.47 -8.66 -4.73
C ASN A 98 19.40 -7.19 -5.18
N MET A 99 18.22 -6.56 -5.28
CA MET A 99 18.15 -5.14 -5.64
C MET A 99 18.22 -4.23 -4.40
N GLU A 100 19.12 -3.23 -4.46
CA GLU A 100 19.08 -2.10 -3.52
C GLU A 100 17.71 -1.40 -3.66
N PRO A 101 16.98 -1.16 -2.55
CA PRO A 101 15.72 -0.45 -2.60
C PRO A 101 15.93 0.99 -3.08
N PHE A 102 15.05 1.42 -3.98
CA PHE A 102 15.04 2.77 -4.51
C PHE A 102 13.62 3.31 -4.52
N ALA A 103 13.48 4.61 -4.30
CA ALA A 103 12.24 5.33 -4.52
C ALA A 103 12.01 5.49 -6.04
N PRO A 104 10.74 5.60 -6.46
CA PRO A 104 10.44 5.92 -7.85
C PRO A 104 11.00 7.31 -8.19
N PHE A 105 11.42 7.52 -9.44
CA PHE A 105 11.84 8.86 -9.88
C PHE A 105 10.64 9.74 -10.18
N THR A 106 9.60 9.15 -10.76
CA THR A 106 8.32 9.78 -11.03
C THR A 106 7.22 8.75 -10.85
N TRP A 107 6.01 9.21 -10.55
CA TRP A 107 4.83 8.35 -10.52
C TRP A 107 3.60 9.05 -11.07
N SER A 108 2.63 8.27 -11.52
CA SER A 108 1.41 8.76 -12.15
C SER A 108 0.19 7.93 -11.79
N THR A 109 -0.99 8.52 -11.94
CA THR A 109 -2.28 7.83 -11.85
C THR A 109 -3.23 8.30 -12.96
N THR A 110 -4.35 7.62 -13.16
CA THR A 110 -5.28 7.94 -14.26
C THR A 110 -6.20 9.13 -13.97
N ASP A 111 -6.49 9.41 -12.69
CA ASP A 111 -7.42 10.46 -12.27
C ASP A 111 -6.65 11.72 -11.87
N GLU A 112 -6.96 12.85 -12.52
CA GLU A 112 -6.29 14.14 -12.28
C GLU A 112 -6.53 14.68 -10.86
N ASN A 113 -7.74 14.51 -10.32
CA ASN A 113 -8.06 14.96 -8.96
C ASN A 113 -7.33 14.09 -7.93
N LEU A 114 -7.23 12.78 -8.18
CA LEU A 114 -6.46 11.88 -7.34
C LEU A 114 -4.97 12.19 -7.40
N ALA A 115 -4.43 12.46 -8.59
CA ALA A 115 -3.05 12.89 -8.76
C ALA A 115 -2.76 14.15 -7.94
N GLN A 116 -3.65 15.15 -7.99
CA GLN A 116 -3.53 16.37 -7.20
C GLN A 116 -3.63 16.11 -5.69
N ALA A 117 -4.60 15.29 -5.26
CA ALA A 117 -4.79 14.97 -3.85
C ALA A 117 -3.60 14.19 -3.26
N VAL A 118 -3.07 13.22 -4.00
CA VAL A 118 -1.86 12.47 -3.60
C VAL A 118 -0.65 13.40 -3.57
N SER A 119 -0.49 14.28 -4.56
CA SER A 119 0.57 15.28 -4.58
C SER A 119 0.54 16.19 -3.35
N HIS A 120 -0.64 16.73 -3.03
CA HIS A 120 -0.85 17.57 -1.84
C HIS A 120 -0.52 16.78 -0.58
N ARG A 121 -1.02 15.55 -0.46
CA ARG A 121 -0.77 14.69 0.70
C ARG A 121 0.71 14.38 0.89
N CYS A 122 1.45 14.10 -0.18
CA CYS A 122 2.89 13.90 -0.13
C CYS A 122 3.62 15.11 0.46
N GLN A 123 3.22 16.33 0.06
CA GLN A 123 3.79 17.58 0.58
C GLN A 123 3.45 17.77 2.06
N GLU A 124 2.19 17.56 2.45
CA GLU A 124 1.73 17.69 3.84
C GLU A 124 2.54 16.83 4.80
N ILE A 125 2.84 15.59 4.41
CA ILE A 125 3.56 14.65 5.27
C ILE A 125 5.08 14.79 5.19
N GLY A 126 5.61 15.65 4.32
CA GLY A 126 7.04 15.90 4.21
C GLY A 126 7.81 14.89 3.35
N ILE A 127 7.20 14.31 2.32
CA ILE A 127 7.94 13.61 1.27
C ILE A 127 8.82 14.63 0.52
N ARG A 128 9.99 14.20 0.02
CA ARG A 128 10.87 15.04 -0.79
C ARG A 128 10.13 15.70 -1.96
N ARG A 129 10.43 16.97 -2.22
CA ARG A 129 9.68 17.82 -3.16
C ARG A 129 9.60 17.24 -4.57
N GLU A 130 10.68 16.62 -5.05
CA GLU A 130 10.75 15.99 -6.37
C GLU A 130 9.84 14.77 -6.54
N LEU A 131 9.42 14.13 -5.44
CA LEU A 131 8.50 13.00 -5.44
C LEU A 131 7.06 13.42 -5.17
N CYS A 132 6.82 14.68 -4.86
CA CYS A 132 5.48 15.18 -4.57
C CYS A 132 4.68 15.50 -5.84
N ASP A 133 5.28 15.43 -7.03
CA ASP A 133 4.61 15.70 -8.30
C ASP A 133 4.09 14.39 -8.91
N VAL A 134 2.79 14.15 -8.76
CA VAL A 134 2.10 13.00 -9.35
C VAL A 134 1.48 13.42 -10.67
N ALA A 135 1.92 12.80 -11.76
CA ALA A 135 1.42 13.10 -13.11
C ALA A 135 0.13 12.31 -13.44
N VAL A 136 -0.54 12.72 -14.51
CA VAL A 136 -1.57 11.91 -15.16
C VAL A 136 -0.91 10.94 -16.13
N THR A 137 -1.24 9.65 -16.01
CA THR A 137 -0.64 8.57 -16.81
C THR A 137 -0.97 8.69 -18.29
N THR A 138 0.01 8.44 -19.15
CA THR A 138 -0.24 8.39 -20.60
C THR A 138 -1.01 7.15 -21.02
N ALA A 139 -1.72 7.20 -22.14
CA ALA A 139 -2.46 6.04 -22.65
C ALA A 139 -1.57 4.81 -22.93
N GLU A 140 -0.29 5.02 -23.26
CA GLU A 140 0.66 3.93 -23.48
C GLU A 140 1.08 3.27 -22.17
N GLU A 141 1.49 4.08 -21.17
CA GLU A 141 1.85 3.59 -19.84
C GLU A 141 0.68 2.86 -19.18
N LEU A 142 -0.54 3.38 -19.34
CA LEU A 142 -1.74 2.74 -18.82
C LEU A 142 -1.96 1.36 -19.45
N ARG A 143 -1.84 1.22 -20.78
CA ARG A 143 -1.98 -0.10 -21.43
C ARG A 143 -0.99 -1.12 -20.88
N SER A 144 0.26 -0.73 -20.68
CA SER A 144 1.29 -1.60 -20.11
C SER A 144 0.99 -1.96 -18.66
N ALA A 145 0.54 -1.00 -17.84
CA ALA A 145 0.15 -1.25 -16.46
C ALA A 145 -1.08 -2.17 -16.35
N GLU A 146 -2.11 -1.98 -17.18
CA GLU A 146 -3.29 -2.86 -17.23
C GLU A 146 -2.93 -4.28 -17.70
N ALA A 147 -1.98 -4.41 -18.63
CA ALA A 147 -1.46 -5.72 -19.03
C ALA A 147 -0.73 -6.40 -17.86
N CYS A 148 0.04 -5.66 -17.05
CA CYS A 148 0.66 -6.18 -15.83
C CYS A 148 -0.40 -6.62 -14.82
N TRP A 149 -1.41 -5.77 -14.58
CA TRP A 149 -2.53 -6.09 -13.67
C TRP A 149 -3.25 -7.37 -14.10
N THR A 150 -3.66 -7.47 -15.37
CA THR A 150 -4.37 -8.64 -15.90
C THR A 150 -3.57 -9.93 -15.71
N LYS A 151 -2.26 -9.87 -15.97
CA LYS A 151 -1.37 -11.02 -15.76
C LYS A 151 -1.30 -11.41 -14.29
N TRP A 152 -1.09 -10.44 -13.40
CA TRP A 152 -1.01 -10.66 -11.96
C TRP A 152 -2.33 -11.19 -11.39
N SER A 153 -3.47 -10.58 -11.75
CA SER A 153 -4.79 -10.97 -11.25
C SER A 153 -5.16 -12.39 -11.65
N ASN A 154 -4.82 -12.82 -12.87
CA ASN A 154 -5.05 -14.18 -13.31
C ASN A 154 -4.20 -15.18 -12.52
N ALA A 155 -2.92 -14.86 -12.30
CA ALA A 155 -2.03 -15.70 -11.50
C ALA A 155 -2.51 -15.84 -10.05
N LEU A 156 -3.05 -14.76 -9.45
CA LEU A 156 -3.65 -14.82 -8.11
C LEU A 156 -4.85 -15.76 -8.06
N VAL A 157 -5.78 -15.64 -9.03
CA VAL A 157 -6.96 -16.53 -9.11
C VAL A 157 -6.55 -17.99 -9.27
N GLU A 158 -5.58 -18.27 -10.15
CA GLU A 158 -5.03 -19.61 -10.35
C GLU A 158 -4.40 -20.17 -9.07
N ALA A 159 -3.61 -19.35 -8.35
CA ALA A 159 -3.01 -19.74 -7.08
C ALA A 159 -4.06 -20.03 -6.01
N MET A 160 -5.07 -19.16 -5.85
CA MET A 160 -6.18 -19.38 -4.92
C MET A 160 -6.91 -20.69 -5.19
N ALA A 161 -7.20 -20.98 -6.46
CA ALA A 161 -7.85 -22.24 -6.87
C ALA A 161 -6.96 -23.47 -6.63
N MET A 162 -5.65 -23.35 -6.84
CA MET A 162 -4.71 -24.46 -6.69
C MET A 162 -4.46 -24.86 -5.23
N PHE A 163 -4.41 -23.87 -4.32
CA PHE A 163 -4.08 -24.10 -2.92
C PHE A 163 -5.31 -24.33 -2.03
N ASP A 164 -6.52 -24.36 -2.60
CA ASP A 164 -7.80 -24.41 -1.87
C ASP A 164 -7.77 -23.45 -0.67
N LEU A 165 -7.16 -22.27 -0.87
CA LEU A 165 -7.07 -21.27 0.16
C LEU A 165 -8.51 -20.89 0.46
N PRO A 166 -9.01 -21.18 1.67
CA PRO A 166 -10.39 -20.87 1.96
C PRO A 166 -10.58 -19.38 1.70
N ASP A 167 -11.75 -19.03 1.16
CA ASP A 167 -12.33 -17.69 1.31
C ASP A 167 -12.66 -17.44 2.80
N SER A 168 -11.76 -17.85 3.71
CA SER A 168 -11.85 -17.62 5.14
C SER A 168 -11.72 -16.13 5.27
N GLY A 169 -12.88 -15.50 5.21
CA GLY A 169 -13.13 -14.09 5.37
C GLY A 169 -12.02 -13.50 6.17
N VAL A 170 -11.21 -12.67 5.52
CA VAL A 170 -10.55 -11.65 6.30
C VAL A 170 -11.70 -10.81 6.80
N GLU A 171 -12.21 -11.14 7.99
CA GLU A 171 -13.29 -10.45 8.71
C GLU A 171 -12.93 -8.97 8.95
N ASN A 172 -11.70 -8.58 8.60
CA ASN A 172 -11.13 -7.27 8.72
C ASN A 172 -11.30 -6.38 7.47
N VAL A 173 -12.11 -6.76 6.47
CA VAL A 173 -12.44 -5.86 5.34
C VAL A 173 -13.23 -4.67 5.92
N GLY A 174 -12.57 -3.52 5.98
CA GLY A 174 -13.11 -2.32 6.63
C GLY A 174 -12.62 -2.08 8.07
N MET A 175 -11.82 -2.99 8.64
CA MET A 175 -11.07 -2.69 9.86
C MET A 175 -9.77 -1.95 9.50
N SER A 176 -9.47 -0.92 10.27
CA SER A 176 -8.23 -0.18 10.17
C SER A 176 -7.60 -0.08 11.55
N CYS A 177 -6.28 -0.03 11.62
CA CYS A 177 -5.55 0.21 12.85
C CYS A 177 -6.14 1.45 13.56
N GLU A 178 -6.51 1.34 14.83
CA GLU A 178 -7.14 2.45 15.54
C GLU A 178 -6.21 3.67 15.66
N ASN A 179 -4.90 3.42 15.78
CA ASN A 179 -3.89 4.46 15.84
C ASN A 179 -3.61 5.04 14.45
N CYS A 180 -2.91 4.25 13.64
CA CYS A 180 -2.43 4.74 12.38
C CYS A 180 -3.54 4.62 11.37
N GLY A 181 -4.44 3.65 11.35
CA GLY A 181 -5.44 3.47 10.28
C GLY A 181 -4.95 2.72 9.08
N PHE A 182 -3.80 2.04 9.21
CA PHE A 182 -3.37 1.00 8.31
C PHE A 182 -4.48 -0.04 8.18
N THR A 183 -4.68 -0.50 6.95
CA THR A 183 -5.68 -1.52 6.65
C THR A 183 -4.98 -2.81 6.29
N PRO A 184 -5.37 -3.93 6.89
CA PRO A 184 -4.61 -5.18 6.81
C PRO A 184 -4.48 -5.63 5.36
N SER A 185 -3.34 -6.25 5.03
CA SER A 185 -3.18 -7.04 3.81
C SER A 185 -3.18 -8.54 4.17
N MET A 186 -3.13 -9.43 3.18
CA MET A 186 -3.05 -10.88 3.41
C MET A 186 -1.86 -11.26 4.31
N ASP A 187 -0.74 -10.55 4.15
CA ASP A 187 0.52 -10.88 4.85
C ASP A 187 0.72 -10.07 6.14
N LYS A 188 -0.08 -9.01 6.36
CA LYS A 188 0.00 -8.12 7.53
C LYS A 188 -1.38 -7.95 8.17
N PRO A 189 -1.85 -8.93 8.96
CA PRO A 189 -3.12 -8.82 9.67
C PRO A 189 -3.04 -7.75 10.78
N LEU A 190 -4.19 -7.20 11.17
CA LEU A 190 -4.27 -6.37 12.37
C LEU A 190 -4.32 -7.27 13.62
N HIS A 191 -3.70 -6.79 14.70
CA HIS A 191 -3.70 -7.45 16.00
C HIS A 191 -4.65 -6.73 16.96
N PRO A 192 -5.53 -7.44 17.69
CA PRO A 192 -6.41 -6.82 18.67
C PRO A 192 -5.62 -6.24 19.85
N CYS A 193 -6.19 -5.23 20.50
CA CYS A 193 -5.65 -4.64 21.72
C CYS A 193 -5.48 -5.72 22.80
N SER A 194 -4.27 -5.88 23.32
CA SER A 194 -3.94 -6.92 24.31
C SER A 194 -4.70 -6.82 25.65
N GLN A 195 -5.45 -5.75 25.88
CA GLN A 195 -6.26 -5.57 27.10
C GLN A 195 -7.75 -5.77 26.83
N CYS A 196 -8.33 -4.97 25.92
CA CYS A 196 -9.77 -4.95 25.70
C CYS A 196 -10.23 -5.82 24.52
N LEU A 197 -9.34 -6.18 23.60
CA LEU A 197 -9.63 -6.86 22.33
C LEU A 197 -10.59 -6.13 21.37
N GLN A 198 -11.18 -4.98 21.76
CA GLN A 198 -12.21 -4.25 21.01
C GLN A 198 -11.70 -3.41 19.82
N VAL A 199 -10.43 -3.01 19.85
CA VAL A 199 -9.80 -2.24 18.77
C VAL A 199 -8.58 -2.98 18.25
N THR A 200 -8.20 -2.74 17.00
CA THR A 200 -7.12 -3.46 16.34
C THR A 200 -5.98 -2.53 15.91
N TYR A 201 -4.76 -3.05 15.84
CA TYR A 201 -3.53 -2.31 15.56
C TYR A 201 -2.64 -3.07 14.58
N CYS A 202 -1.96 -2.35 13.69
CA CYS A 202 -1.02 -2.97 12.75
C CYS A 202 0.33 -3.35 13.40
N SER A 203 0.63 -2.78 14.58
CA SER A 203 1.86 -3.06 15.31
C SER A 203 1.70 -2.71 16.80
N ARG A 204 2.60 -3.25 17.62
CA ARG A 204 2.69 -2.90 19.04
C ARG A 204 3.06 -1.44 19.27
N GLU A 205 3.82 -0.85 18.36
CA GLU A 205 4.16 0.58 18.37
C GLU A 205 2.89 1.42 18.21
N CYS A 206 2.04 1.08 17.24
CA CYS A 206 0.75 1.75 17.05
C CYS A 206 -0.17 1.62 18.27
N GLN A 207 -0.22 0.45 18.91
CA GLN A 207 -0.98 0.29 20.15
C GLN A 207 -0.43 1.20 21.27
N THR A 208 0.90 1.33 21.37
CA THR A 208 1.56 2.13 22.40
C THR A 208 1.34 3.62 22.18
N GLU A 209 1.43 4.10 20.94
CA GLU A 209 1.16 5.50 20.57
C GLU A 209 -0.29 5.91 20.85
N ASN A 210 -1.25 5.01 20.64
CA ASN A 210 -2.66 5.26 20.92
C ASN A 210 -3.05 5.06 22.39
N ALA A 211 -2.11 4.67 23.27
CA ALA A 211 -2.43 4.29 24.63
C ALA A 211 -3.10 5.41 25.44
N GLU A 212 -2.74 6.68 25.22
CA GLU A 212 -3.36 7.81 25.92
C GLU A 212 -4.80 8.08 25.46
N ALA A 213 -5.05 8.01 24.14
CA ALA A 213 -6.36 8.28 23.56
C ALA A 213 -7.32 7.10 23.80
N HIS A 214 -6.86 5.88 23.52
CA HIS A 214 -7.64 4.66 23.73
C HIS A 214 -7.76 4.28 25.21
N GLY A 215 -6.75 4.58 26.05
CA GLY A 215 -6.71 4.18 27.45
C GLY A 215 -7.89 4.68 28.29
N ARG A 216 -8.57 5.76 27.85
CA ARG A 216 -9.79 6.28 28.50
C ARG A 216 -11.00 5.36 28.36
N VAL A 217 -11.01 4.52 27.32
CA VAL A 217 -12.10 3.58 26.99
C VAL A 217 -11.61 2.12 26.97
N CYS A 218 -10.32 1.89 27.26
CA CYS A 218 -9.74 0.56 27.31
C CYS A 218 -10.14 -0.13 28.62
N ALA A 219 -11.11 -1.04 28.54
CA ALA A 219 -11.50 -1.90 29.65
C ALA A 219 -11.20 -3.36 29.29
N PRO A 220 -10.70 -4.20 30.23
CA PRO A 220 -10.53 -5.62 29.98
C PRO A 220 -11.83 -6.25 29.50
N ASP A 221 -11.75 -7.16 28.55
CA ASP A 221 -12.90 -7.99 28.19
C ASP A 221 -13.17 -8.92 29.39
N ILE A 222 -14.20 -8.62 30.18
CA ILE A 222 -14.58 -9.43 31.33
C ILE A 222 -15.57 -10.48 30.82
N ASP A 223 -15.04 -11.64 30.45
CA ASP A 223 -15.80 -12.89 30.36
C ASP A 223 -15.90 -13.55 31.74
#